data_AF-A0A4R1XYQ9-F1
#
_entry.id   AF-A0A4R1XYQ9-F1
#
_cell.length_a   1.000
_cell.length_b   1.000
_cell.length_c   1.000
_cell.angle_alpha   90.00
_cell.angle_beta   90.00
_cell.angle_gamma   90.00
#
_symmetry.space_group_name_H-M   'P 1'
#
loop_
_entity.id
_entity.type
_entity.pdbx_description
1 polymer ?
#
loop_
_entity_poly.entity_id
_entity_poly.type
_entity_poly.pdbx_seq_one_letter_code
_entity_poly.pdbx_strand_id
1 'polypeptide(L)'
;MNKIVTITAGHGAGDPGAVAFSRREADIALDMRNMVNHYLKARGVITCTDGDSKENKVLGQAIKLISGAAIAVEFHCNAFSTATAGGTEALA
;
A
#
# COMPACT_ATOMS: atom_id res chain seq x y z
N MET A 1 -14.47 -5.08 20.67
CA MET A 1 -14.35 -5.07 19.20
C MET A 1 -12.92 -5.40 18.84
N ASN A 2 -12.68 -6.34 17.91
CA ASN A 2 -11.33 -6.56 17.42
C ASN A 2 -10.93 -5.36 16.55
N LYS A 3 -9.73 -4.82 16.78
CA LYS A 3 -9.19 -3.72 15.99
C LYS A 3 -8.81 -4.24 14.60
N ILE A 4 -9.25 -3.56 13.55
CA ILE A 4 -8.90 -3.86 12.16
C ILE A 4 -7.75 -2.95 11.74
N VAL A 5 -6.76 -3.52 11.05
CA VAL A 5 -5.67 -2.78 10.40
C VAL A 5 -5.93 -2.77 8.90
N THR A 6 -6.13 -1.59 8.31
CA THR A 6 -6.30 -1.45 6.86
C THR A 6 -4.94 -1.21 6.20
N ILE A 7 -4.65 -1.95 5.14
CA ILE A 7 -3.36 -1.94 4.46
C ILE A 7 -3.61 -1.94 2.95
N THR A 8 -3.24 -0.85 2.28
CA THR A 8 -3.49 -0.64 0.85
C THR A 8 -2.17 -0.39 0.10
N ALA A 9 -2.22 -0.47 -1.23
CA ALA A 9 -1.09 -0.19 -2.11
C ALA A 9 -1.44 1.01 -3.01
N GLY A 10 -0.52 1.96 -3.14
CA GLY A 10 -0.69 3.10 -4.05
C GLY A 10 -0.76 2.68 -5.52
N HIS A 11 -1.34 3.56 -6.33
CA HIS A 11 -1.47 3.40 -7.79
C HIS A 11 -2.30 2.16 -8.19
N GLY A 12 -2.01 1.53 -9.33
CA GLY A 12 -2.75 0.38 -9.84
C GLY A 12 -3.78 0.73 -10.92
N ALA A 13 -4.54 -0.28 -11.35
CA ALA A 13 -5.58 -0.15 -12.38
C ALA A 13 -5.18 0.60 -13.67
N GLY A 14 -3.91 0.49 -14.08
CA GLY A 14 -3.36 1.13 -15.29
C GLY A 14 -2.43 2.31 -15.01
N ASP A 15 -2.44 2.86 -13.81
CA ASP A 15 -1.44 3.82 -13.34
C ASP A 15 -0.29 3.08 -12.63
N PRO A 16 0.96 3.13 -13.13
CA PRO A 16 2.09 2.48 -12.51
C PRO A 16 2.74 3.29 -11.38
N GLY A 17 2.38 4.56 -11.19
CA GLY A 17 3.11 5.50 -10.36
C GLY A 17 4.50 5.83 -10.90
N ALA A 18 5.45 6.10 -10.02
CA ALA A 18 6.85 6.31 -10.41
C ALA A 18 7.46 5.06 -11.06
N VAL A 19 8.32 5.28 -12.08
CA VAL A 19 8.98 4.20 -12.82
C VAL A 19 10.48 4.49 -12.94
N ALA A 20 11.32 3.53 -12.56
CA ALA A 20 12.78 3.60 -12.71
C ALA A 20 13.37 2.20 -12.85
N PHE A 21 14.40 2.02 -13.67
CA PHE A 21 15.12 0.73 -13.82
C PHE A 21 14.20 -0.48 -14.08
N SER A 22 13.15 -0.29 -14.89
CA SER A 22 12.12 -1.30 -15.18
C SER A 22 11.33 -1.78 -13.94
N ARG A 23 11.34 -1.00 -12.87
CA ARG A 23 10.48 -1.18 -11.69
C ARG A 23 9.36 -0.14 -11.72
N ARG A 24 8.17 -0.55 -11.33
CA ARG A 24 6.99 0.32 -11.19
C ARG A 24 6.63 0.41 -9.71
N GLU A 25 6.31 1.60 -9.25
CA GLU A 25 5.87 1.83 -7.88
C GLU A 25 4.67 0.95 -7.51
N ALA A 26 3.67 0.84 -8.39
CA ALA A 26 2.50 0.00 -8.16
C ALA A 26 2.83 -1.47 -7.85
N ASP A 27 3.91 -2.01 -8.44
CA ASP A 27 4.35 -3.40 -8.18
C ASP A 27 5.01 -3.51 -6.79
N ILE A 28 5.87 -2.54 -6.46
CA ILE A 28 6.57 -2.51 -5.16
C ILE A 28 5.57 -2.30 -4.01
N ALA A 29 4.63 -1.37 -4.18
CA ALA A 29 3.59 -1.10 -3.20
C ALA A 29 2.69 -2.34 -2.99
N LEU A 30 2.32 -3.05 -4.06
CA LEU A 30 1.55 -4.29 -4.00
C LEU A 30 2.32 -5.39 -3.22
N ASP A 31 3.61 -5.56 -3.51
CA ASP A 31 4.46 -6.50 -2.78
C ASP A 31 4.57 -6.15 -1.29
N MET A 32 4.80 -4.89 -0.96
CA MET A 32 4.85 -4.41 0.44
C MET A 32 3.53 -4.69 1.17
N ARG A 33 2.39 -4.32 0.57
CA ARG A 33 1.07 -4.61 1.15
C ARG A 33 0.87 -6.10 1.39
N ASN A 34 1.23 -6.94 0.42
CA ASN A 34 1.09 -8.39 0.52
C ASN A 34 1.96 -8.99 1.64
N MET A 35 3.23 -8.56 1.74
CA MET A 35 4.15 -9.00 2.80
C MET A 35 3.65 -8.59 4.18
N VAL A 36 3.26 -7.32 4.37
CA VAL A 36 2.80 -6.82 5.67
C VAL A 36 1.49 -7.48 6.08
N ASN A 37 0.55 -7.65 5.15
CA ASN A 37 -0.69 -8.40 5.37
C ASN A 37 -0.42 -9.86 5.81
N HIS A 38 0.51 -10.54 5.14
CA HIS A 38 0.90 -11.91 5.50
C HIS A 38 1.43 -12.00 6.94
N TYR A 39 2.40 -11.15 7.30
CA TYR A 39 3.01 -11.19 8.63
C TYR A 39 2.06 -10.75 9.75
N LEU A 40 1.16 -9.80 9.50
CA LEU A 40 0.14 -9.41 10.47
C LEU A 40 -0.89 -10.52 10.69
N LYS A 41 -1.38 -11.16 9.62
CA LYS A 41 -2.27 -12.32 9.73
C LYS A 41 -1.59 -13.48 10.48
N ALA A 42 -0.31 -13.73 10.23
CA ALA A 42 0.47 -14.74 10.96
C ALA A 42 0.58 -14.46 12.48
N ARG A 43 0.36 -13.21 12.91
CA ARG A 43 0.31 -12.79 14.32
C ARG A 43 -1.13 -12.66 14.87
N GLY A 44 -2.14 -13.08 14.11
CA GLY A 44 -3.54 -13.03 14.55
C GLY A 44 -4.18 -11.64 14.46
N VAL A 45 -3.56 -10.69 13.76
CA VAL A 45 -4.14 -9.36 13.53
C VAL A 45 -5.18 -9.44 12.42
N ILE A 46 -6.35 -8.84 12.63
CA ILE A 46 -7.38 -8.71 11.59
C ILE A 46 -6.98 -7.59 10.64
N THR A 47 -6.83 -7.92 9.36
CA THR A 47 -6.46 -6.98 8.31
C THR A 47 -7.54 -6.81 7.25
N CYS A 48 -7.60 -5.63 6.66
CA CYS A 48 -8.40 -5.31 5.48
C CYS A 48 -7.47 -4.76 4.38
N THR A 49 -7.64 -5.20 3.14
CA THR A 49 -6.80 -4.78 2.01
C THR A 49 -7.64 -4.35 0.81
N ASP A 50 -7.05 -3.54 -0.07
CA ASP A 50 -7.63 -3.02 -1.31
C ASP A 50 -7.58 -3.99 -2.50
N GLY A 51 -7.63 -5.29 -2.22
CA GLY A 51 -7.47 -6.33 -3.21
C GLY A 51 -6.69 -7.52 -2.65
N ASP A 52 -6.48 -8.51 -3.53
CA ASP A 52 -5.67 -9.69 -3.26
C ASP A 52 -4.25 -9.56 -3.86
N SER A 53 -3.50 -10.66 -3.90
CA SER A 53 -2.12 -10.70 -4.40
C SER A 53 -1.88 -10.05 -5.77
N LYS A 54 -2.91 -9.90 -6.61
CA LYS A 54 -2.79 -9.34 -7.98
C LYS A 54 -3.68 -8.12 -8.22
N GLU A 55 -4.67 -7.89 -7.36
CA GLU A 55 -5.57 -6.75 -7.50
C GLU A 55 -5.05 -5.56 -6.69
N ASN A 56 -4.98 -4.38 -7.32
CA ASN A 56 -4.72 -3.10 -6.67
C ASN A 56 -5.81 -2.10 -7.09
N LYS A 57 -6.72 -1.78 -6.17
CA LYS A 57 -7.89 -0.95 -6.44
C LYS A 57 -7.54 0.53 -6.42
N VAL A 58 -8.18 1.29 -7.31
CA VAL A 58 -8.07 2.76 -7.36
C VAL A 58 -8.45 3.42 -6.03
N LEU A 59 -7.86 4.59 -5.75
CA LEU A 59 -8.03 5.37 -4.51
C LEU A 59 -9.50 5.51 -4.06
N GLY A 60 -10.43 5.77 -4.98
CA GLY A 60 -11.85 5.93 -4.64
C GLY A 60 -12.50 4.68 -4.05
N GLN A 61 -11.94 3.49 -4.29
CA GLN A 61 -12.35 2.25 -3.64
C GLN A 61 -11.54 2.00 -2.36
N ALA A 62 -10.23 2.23 -2.38
CA ALA A 62 -9.34 2.04 -1.23
C ALA A 62 -9.74 2.91 -0.03
N ILE A 63 -10.11 4.18 -0.27
CA ILE A 63 -10.45 5.13 0.81
C ILE A 63 -11.67 4.69 1.64
N LYS A 64 -12.56 3.88 1.05
CA LYS A 64 -13.75 3.35 1.74
C LYS A 64 -13.38 2.34 2.82
N LEU A 65 -12.19 1.74 2.73
CA LEU A 65 -11.68 0.74 3.68
C LEU A 65 -11.07 1.37 4.94
N ILE A 66 -10.87 2.69 4.94
CA ILE A 66 -10.35 3.43 6.11
C ILE A 66 -11.40 3.48 7.22
N SER A 67 -12.68 3.58 6.85
CA SER A 67 -13.77 3.69 7.82
C SER A 67 -13.84 2.44 8.71
N GLY A 68 -13.72 2.64 10.02
CA GLY A 68 -13.75 1.57 11.02
C GLY A 68 -12.40 0.88 11.27
N ALA A 69 -11.34 1.27 10.56
CA ALA A 69 -9.99 0.82 10.85
C ALA A 69 -9.44 1.49 12.12
N ALA A 70 -8.65 0.75 12.91
CA ALA A 70 -7.90 1.33 14.02
C ALA A 70 -6.67 2.11 13.52
N ILE A 71 -6.13 1.70 12.38
CA ILE A 71 -5.08 2.37 11.62
C ILE A 71 -5.21 1.95 10.15
N ALA A 72 -4.96 2.89 9.24
CA ALA A 72 -4.90 2.64 7.81
C ALA A 72 -3.54 3.10 7.28
N VAL A 73 -2.88 2.25 6.49
CA VAL A 73 -1.57 2.53 5.88
C VAL A 73 -1.64 2.21 4.40
N GLU A 74 -1.24 3.16 3.55
CA GLU A 74 -1.07 2.95 2.11
C GLU A 74 0.41 3.05 1.75
N PHE A 75 0.93 2.08 1.02
CA PHE A 75 2.34 2.06 0.61
C PHE A 75 2.55 2.79 -0.72
N HIS A 76 3.57 3.64 -0.75
CA HIS A 76 4.04 4.39 -1.93
C HIS A 76 5.57 4.38 -1.98
N CYS A 77 6.14 4.72 -3.14
CA CYS A 77 7.56 4.97 -3.35
C CYS A 77 7.73 6.42 -3.80
N ASN A 78 8.28 7.28 -2.92
CA ASN A 78 8.54 8.66 -3.30
C ASN A 78 9.51 8.73 -4.51
N ALA A 79 9.37 9.78 -5.31
CA ALA A 79 10.19 10.00 -6.49
C ALA A 79 10.49 11.48 -6.68
N PHE A 80 11.72 11.80 -7.07
CA PHE A 80 12.16 13.18 -7.27
C PHE A 80 13.12 13.28 -8.45
N SER A 81 13.23 14.46 -9.05
CA SER A 81 14.07 14.70 -10.23
C SER A 81 15.58 14.53 -9.95
N THR A 82 16.00 14.73 -8.70
CA THR A 82 17.37 14.46 -8.25
C THR A 82 17.48 13.02 -7.79
N ALA A 83 18.19 12.17 -8.57
CA ALA A 83 18.28 10.73 -8.33
C ALA A 83 18.96 10.33 -6.99
N THR A 84 19.66 11.25 -6.34
CA THR A 84 20.26 11.04 -5.01
C THR A 84 19.33 11.40 -3.86
N ALA A 85 18.16 11.98 -4.12
CA ALA A 85 17.14 12.19 -3.09
C ALA A 85 16.63 10.83 -2.62
N GLY A 86 16.61 10.60 -1.30
CA GLY A 86 16.19 9.34 -0.71
C GLY A 86 15.96 9.47 0.79
N GLY A 87 15.25 8.50 1.35
CA GLY A 87 14.84 8.50 2.75
C GLY A 87 13.52 7.76 2.93
N THR A 88 13.00 7.80 4.16
CA THR A 88 11.69 7.24 4.52
C THR A 88 10.84 8.34 5.13
N GLU A 89 9.59 8.43 4.70
CA GLU A 89 8.62 9.39 5.20
C GLU A 89 7.25 8.72 5.36
N ALA A 90 6.39 9.35 6.17
CA ALA A 90 4.98 9.00 6.29
C ALA A 90 4.17 10.30 6.36
N LEU A 91 3.21 10.45 5.45
CA LEU A 91 2.24 11.54 5.46
C LEU A 91 1.04 11.12 6.33
N ALA A 92 0.68 11.92 7.33
CA ALA A 92 -0.34 11.62 8.33
C ALA A 92 -1.36 12.74 8.48
#